data_AF-A0ABC9Z6A4-F1
#
_entry.id   AF-A0ABC9Z6A4-F1
#
_cell.length_a   1.000
_cell.length_b   1.000
_cell.length_c   1.000
_cell.angle_alpha   90.00
_cell.angle_beta   90.00
_cell.angle_gamma   90.00
#
_symmetry.space_group_name_H-M   'P 1'
#
loop_
_entity.id
_entity.type
_entity.pdbx_description
1 polymer ?
#
loop_
_entity_poly.entity_id
_entity_poly.type
_entity_poly.pdbx_seq_one_letter_code
_entity_poly.pdbx_strand_id
1 'polypeptide(L)'
;MSSNFFDPKFVTELWTLDGHTMAAVFAEMFAEHTRDLAGQYVAEARAFVLTLACTAPGTCPPRSMSELIERIDPEWLTTAWVADAEVAAQVVMVQSAKPPIVTELAMMLRGLAADMNAAGTGAESDAR
;
A
#
# COMPACT_ATOMS: atom_id res chain seq x y z
N MET A 1 11.94 -12.58 -12.19
CA MET A 1 11.37 -11.79 -13.29
C MET A 1 11.38 -10.36 -12.81
N SER A 2 12.02 -9.43 -13.53
CA SER A 2 11.93 -8.01 -13.16
C SER A 2 10.59 -7.50 -13.63
N SER A 3 9.59 -7.46 -12.74
CA SER A 3 8.29 -6.86 -13.02
C SER A 3 8.48 -5.36 -13.24
N ASN A 4 8.10 -4.85 -14.41
CA ASN A 4 8.13 -3.41 -14.68
C ASN A 4 6.87 -2.76 -14.11
N PHE A 5 6.90 -2.40 -12.83
CA PHE A 5 5.78 -1.81 -12.10
C PHE A 5 5.36 -0.41 -12.59
N PHE A 6 6.13 0.20 -13.51
CA PHE A 6 5.87 1.52 -14.07
C PHE A 6 5.34 1.48 -15.51
N ASP A 7 5.05 0.29 -16.03
CA ASP A 7 4.36 0.14 -17.31
C ASP A 7 2.94 0.77 -17.21
N PRO A 8 2.54 1.67 -18.12
CA PRO A 8 1.23 2.34 -18.04
C PRO A 8 0.03 1.39 -18.05
N LYS A 9 0.14 0.25 -18.74
CA LYS A 9 -0.90 -0.78 -18.76
C LYS A 9 -0.97 -1.48 -17.40
N PHE A 10 0.18 -1.82 -16.81
CA PHE A 10 0.22 -2.35 -15.44
C PHE A 10 -0.41 -1.39 -14.43
N VAL A 11 -0.07 -0.09 -14.47
CA VAL A 11 -0.63 0.92 -13.55
C VAL A 11 -2.15 1.02 -13.69
N THR A 12 -2.67 0.89 -14.91
CA THR A 12 -4.12 0.88 -15.16
C THR A 12 -4.77 -0.40 -14.63
N GLU A 13 -4.15 -1.56 -14.87
CA GLU A 13 -4.66 -2.87 -14.44
C GLU A 13 -4.59 -3.06 -12.92
N LEU A 14 -3.63 -2.43 -12.24
CA LEU A 14 -3.45 -2.49 -10.79
C LEU A 14 -4.75 -2.22 -10.02
N TRP A 15 -5.49 -1.18 -10.40
CA TRP A 15 -6.73 -0.75 -9.74
C TRP A 15 -7.95 -1.62 -10.04
N THR A 16 -7.78 -2.62 -10.90
CA THR A 16 -8.81 -3.60 -11.28
C THR A 16 -8.66 -4.93 -10.54
N LEU A 17 -7.54 -5.13 -9.84
CA LEU A 17 -7.25 -6.33 -9.07
C LEU A 17 -8.21 -6.49 -7.88
N ASP A 18 -8.39 -7.73 -7.44
CA ASP A 18 -9.01 -8.00 -6.15
C ASP A 18 -8.11 -7.54 -4.99
N GLY A 19 -8.70 -7.36 -3.81
CA GLY A 19 -8.01 -6.76 -2.66
C GLY A 19 -6.78 -7.55 -2.19
N HIS A 20 -6.82 -8.88 -2.26
CA HIS A 20 -5.68 -9.70 -1.82
C HIS A 20 -4.53 -9.63 -2.82
N THR A 21 -4.83 -9.72 -4.12
CA THR A 21 -3.81 -9.58 -5.16
C THR A 21 -3.21 -8.18 -5.15
N MET A 22 -4.03 -7.13 -5.00
CA MET A 22 -3.58 -5.74 -4.88
C MET A 22 -2.63 -5.56 -3.68
N ALA A 23 -3.00 -6.09 -2.51
CA ALA A 23 -2.15 -6.03 -1.32
C ALA A 23 -0.80 -6.72 -1.54
N ALA A 24 -0.81 -7.90 -2.16
CA ALA A 24 0.42 -8.65 -2.45
C ALA A 24 1.34 -7.87 -3.41
N VAL A 25 0.77 -7.23 -4.44
CA VAL A 25 1.53 -6.38 -5.36
C VAL A 25 2.17 -5.21 -4.62
N PHE A 26 1.43 -4.47 -3.79
CA PHE A 26 2.01 -3.37 -3.03
C PHE A 26 3.07 -3.85 -2.03
N ALA A 27 2.84 -4.99 -1.37
CA ALA A 27 3.81 -5.58 -0.46
C ALA A 27 5.10 -5.97 -1.19
N GLU A 28 5.01 -6.50 -2.42
CA GLU A 28 6.17 -6.82 -3.26
C GLU A 28 6.91 -5.55 -3.70
N MET A 29 6.19 -4.49 -4.08
CA MET A 29 6.80 -3.20 -4.46
C MET A 29 7.59 -2.55 -3.33
N PHE A 30 7.17 -2.76 -2.08
CA PHE A 30 7.82 -2.24 -0.88
C PHE A 30 8.61 -3.30 -0.11
N ALA A 31 8.82 -4.48 -0.69
CA ALA A 31 9.55 -5.55 -0.04
C ALA A 31 11.00 -5.14 0.16
N GLU A 32 11.38 -4.89 1.41
CA GLU A 32 12.78 -4.69 1.79
C GLU A 32 13.43 -6.02 2.14
N HIS A 33 14.55 -6.34 1.48
CA HIS A 33 15.36 -7.51 1.84
C HIS A 33 16.30 -7.19 3.01
N THR A 34 15.74 -7.13 4.20
CA THR A 34 16.49 -6.97 5.45
C THR A 34 16.80 -8.31 6.13
N ARG A 35 17.95 -8.38 6.80
CA ARG A 35 18.43 -9.57 7.53
C ARG A 35 18.28 -9.45 9.05
N ASP A 36 17.94 -8.27 9.56
CA ASP A 36 17.72 -8.05 10.98
C ASP A 36 16.24 -8.11 11.35
N LEU A 37 15.96 -8.44 12.61
CA LEU A 37 14.60 -8.66 13.10
C LEU A 37 13.77 -7.36 13.11
N ALA A 38 14.41 -6.22 13.33
CA ALA A 38 13.72 -4.93 13.39
C ALA A 38 13.18 -4.54 12.01
N GLY A 39 13.99 -4.70 10.96
CA GLY A 39 13.57 -4.47 9.59
C GLY A 39 12.51 -5.47 9.13
N GLN A 40 12.59 -6.74 9.53
CA GLN A 40 11.58 -7.75 9.20
C GLN A 40 10.23 -7.37 9.78
N TYR A 41 10.20 -6.96 11.05
CA TYR A 41 8.99 -6.45 11.69
C TYR A 41 8.40 -5.24 10.96
N VAL A 42 9.22 -4.27 10.55
CA VAL A 42 8.75 -3.10 9.79
C VAL A 42 8.15 -3.52 8.45
N ALA A 43 8.78 -4.44 7.72
CA ALA A 43 8.28 -4.93 6.44
C ALA A 43 6.94 -5.67 6.60
N GLU A 44 6.83 -6.55 7.61
CA GLU A 44 5.60 -7.28 7.92
C GLU A 44 4.46 -6.34 8.31
N ALA A 45 4.75 -5.34 9.15
CA ALA A 45 3.76 -4.35 9.57
C ALA A 45 3.27 -3.47 8.40
N ARG A 46 4.16 -3.11 7.46
CA ARG A 46 3.75 -2.40 6.22
C ARG A 46 2.84 -3.28 5.37
N ALA A 47 3.21 -4.55 5.14
CA ALA A 47 2.39 -5.50 4.39
C ALA A 47 1.02 -5.74 5.05
N PHE A 48 0.98 -5.80 6.38
CA PHE A 48 -0.25 -5.88 7.15
C PHE A 48 -1.17 -4.67 6.90
N VAL A 49 -0.65 -3.46 7.06
CA VAL A 49 -1.42 -2.22 6.82
C VAL A 49 -1.96 -2.15 5.39
N LEU A 50 -1.13 -2.50 4.39
CA LEU A 50 -1.55 -2.55 2.99
C LEU A 50 -2.65 -3.58 2.75
N THR A 51 -2.55 -4.73 3.40
CA THR A 51 -3.59 -5.77 3.34
C THR A 51 -4.91 -5.23 3.86
N LEU A 52 -4.91 -4.65 5.07
CA LEU A 52 -6.13 -4.10 5.66
C LEU A 52 -6.78 -3.01 4.81
N ALA A 53 -5.98 -2.12 4.21
CA ALA A 53 -6.48 -1.06 3.35
C ALA A 53 -7.10 -1.60 2.04
N CYS A 54 -6.58 -2.72 1.53
CA CYS A 54 -7.05 -3.33 0.29
C CYS A 54 -8.22 -4.30 0.48
N THR A 55 -8.35 -4.92 1.65
CA THR A 55 -9.32 -6.00 1.92
C THR A 55 -10.39 -5.64 2.94
N ALA A 56 -10.54 -4.35 3.27
CA ALA A 56 -11.51 -3.89 4.26
C ALA A 56 -12.94 -4.40 3.96
N PRO A 57 -13.63 -4.99 4.95
CA PRO A 57 -14.92 -5.65 4.75
C PRO A 57 -16.01 -4.67 4.30
N GLY A 58 -16.91 -5.13 3.44
CA GLY A 58 -18.04 -4.32 2.96
C GLY A 58 -17.67 -3.17 2.01
N THR A 59 -16.39 -3.06 1.63
CA THR A 59 -15.89 -2.06 0.68
C THR A 59 -15.26 -2.73 -0.53
N CYS A 60 -15.28 -2.06 -1.68
CA CYS A 60 -14.45 -2.48 -2.80
C CYS A 60 -12.98 -2.12 -2.52
N PRO A 61 -12.00 -2.83 -3.12
CA PRO A 61 -10.58 -2.44 -3.04
C PRO A 61 -10.36 -0.99 -3.50
N PRO A 62 -9.28 -0.33 -3.05
CA PRO A 62 -8.93 1.02 -3.48
C PRO A 62 -8.87 1.13 -5.01
N ARG A 63 -9.47 2.17 -5.58
CA ARG A 63 -9.50 2.39 -7.04
C ARG A 63 -8.49 3.41 -7.52
N SER A 64 -7.71 3.98 -6.61
CA SER A 64 -6.66 4.93 -6.90
C SER A 64 -5.64 4.98 -5.77
N MET A 65 -4.48 5.58 -6.05
CA MET A 65 -3.45 5.82 -5.05
C MET A 65 -3.94 6.76 -3.94
N SER A 66 -4.74 7.77 -4.27
CA SER A 66 -5.32 8.69 -3.29
C SER A 66 -6.23 7.95 -2.32
N GLU A 67 -7.10 7.06 -2.81
CA GLU A 67 -7.93 6.21 -1.95
C GLU A 67 -7.08 5.29 -1.09
N LEU A 68 -6.03 4.67 -1.64
CA LEU A 68 -5.16 3.80 -0.86
C LEU A 68 -4.47 4.57 0.28
N ILE A 69 -3.96 5.77 0.00
CA ILE A 69 -3.33 6.65 1.00
C ILE A 69 -4.34 7.04 2.09
N GLU A 70 -5.59 7.33 1.73
CA GLU A 70 -6.65 7.64 2.68
C GLU A 70 -7.01 6.43 3.54
N ARG A 71 -7.01 5.23 2.96
CA ARG A 71 -7.38 3.98 3.65
C ARG A 71 -6.29 3.43 4.56
N ILE A 72 -5.02 3.79 4.38
CA ILE A 72 -3.99 3.44 5.37
C ILE A 72 -4.03 4.35 6.59
N ASP A 73 -4.86 5.41 6.57
CA ASP A 73 -5.10 6.23 7.74
C ASP A 73 -5.61 5.36 8.89
N PRO A 74 -5.01 5.44 10.08
CA PRO A 74 -5.40 4.53 11.13
C PRO A 74 -6.80 4.75 11.70
N GLU A 75 -7.32 5.98 11.69
CA GLU A 75 -8.69 6.24 12.12
C GLU A 75 -9.68 5.59 11.15
N TRP A 76 -9.36 5.65 9.85
CA TRP A 76 -10.09 4.92 8.82
C TRP A 76 -10.01 3.41 9.05
N LEU A 77 -8.81 2.83 9.21
CA LEU A 77 -8.62 1.39 9.43
C LEU A 77 -9.36 0.89 10.67
N THR A 78 -9.28 1.63 11.77
CA THR A 78 -9.96 1.29 13.03
C THR A 78 -11.48 1.27 12.84
N THR A 79 -12.01 2.21 12.05
CA THR A 79 -13.44 2.26 11.73
C THR A 79 -13.86 1.14 10.79
N ALA A 80 -13.08 0.88 9.73
CA ALA A 80 -13.36 -0.15 8.73
C ALA A 80 -13.35 -1.57 9.31
N TRP A 81 -12.51 -1.79 10.32
CA TRP A 81 -12.33 -3.09 10.99
C TRP A 81 -12.96 -3.13 12.39
N VAL A 82 -13.90 -2.24 12.71
CA VAL A 82 -14.52 -2.14 14.05
C VAL A 82 -15.19 -3.42 14.55
N ALA A 83 -15.66 -4.28 13.62
CA ALA A 83 -16.27 -5.56 13.95
C ALA A 83 -15.25 -6.66 14.30
N ASP A 84 -13.96 -6.45 14.00
CA ASP A 84 -12.86 -7.36 14.27
C ASP A 84 -11.92 -6.74 15.33
N ALA A 85 -12.15 -7.12 16.58
CA ALA A 85 -11.40 -6.59 17.71
C ALA A 85 -9.90 -6.94 17.67
N GLU A 86 -9.53 -8.06 17.04
CA GLU A 86 -8.13 -8.47 16.92
C GLU A 86 -7.41 -7.58 15.92
N VAL A 87 -8.02 -7.33 14.76
CA VAL A 87 -7.47 -6.40 13.76
C VAL A 87 -7.38 -4.98 14.31
N ALA A 88 -8.42 -4.50 14.99
CA ALA A 88 -8.40 -3.17 15.61
C ALA A 88 -7.24 -3.02 16.63
N ALA A 89 -6.98 -4.04 17.45
CA ALA A 89 -5.85 -4.03 18.38
C ALA A 89 -4.49 -3.98 17.64
N GLN A 90 -4.35 -4.71 16.54
CA GLN A 90 -3.13 -4.69 15.73
C GLN A 90 -2.90 -3.34 15.06
N VAL A 91 -3.95 -2.67 14.56
CA VAL A 91 -3.85 -1.30 14.00
C VAL A 91 -3.30 -0.32 15.04
N VAL A 92 -3.82 -0.38 16.27
CA VAL A 92 -3.34 0.47 17.38
C VAL A 92 -1.87 0.19 17.73
N MET A 93 -1.46 -1.08 17.71
CA MET A 93 -0.05 -1.45 17.92
C MET A 93 0.86 -0.89 16.82
N VAL A 94 0.47 -1.02 15.55
CA VAL A 94 1.25 -0.52 14.40
C VAL A 94 1.33 1.01 14.41
N GLN A 95 0.26 1.71 14.79
CA GLN A 95 0.29 3.17 14.99
C GLN A 95 1.32 3.62 16.03
N SER A 96 1.44 2.85 17.11
CA SER A 96 2.30 3.19 18.25
C SER A 96 3.74 2.71 18.06
N ALA A 97 4.03 2.02 16.96
CA ALA A 97 5.34 1.46 16.68
C ALA A 97 6.40 2.54 16.47
N LYS A 98 7.66 2.17 16.74
CA LYS A 98 8.84 2.97 16.43
C LYS A 98 9.75 2.13 15.53
N PRO A 99 10.07 2.57 14.31
CA PRO A 99 9.69 3.86 13.68
C PRO A 99 8.19 3.99 13.35
N PRO A 100 7.68 5.21 13.03
CA PRO A 100 6.26 5.44 12.76
C PRO A 100 5.82 4.85 11.41
N ILE A 101 5.45 3.57 11.42
CA ILE A 101 5.24 2.72 10.23
C ILE A 101 4.25 3.31 9.23
N VAL A 102 3.09 3.77 9.69
CA VAL A 102 2.02 4.31 8.81
C VAL A 102 2.47 5.62 8.14
N THR A 103 3.14 6.50 8.88
CA THR A 103 3.65 7.76 8.34
C THR A 103 4.71 7.50 7.27
N GLU A 104 5.64 6.58 7.52
CA GLU A 104 6.63 6.17 6.52
C GLU A 104 5.98 5.59 5.28
N LEU A 105 5.03 4.67 5.46
CA LEU A 105 4.30 4.06 4.36
C LEU A 105 3.54 5.11 3.53
N ALA A 106 2.90 6.09 4.16
CA ALA A 106 2.22 7.17 3.47
C ALA A 106 3.18 8.03 2.63
N MET A 107 4.39 8.28 3.13
CA MET A 107 5.42 9.00 2.35
C MET A 107 5.89 8.16 1.15
N MET A 108 6.11 6.85 1.35
CA MET A 108 6.50 5.93 0.29
C MET A 108 5.43 5.86 -0.81
N LEU A 109 4.15 5.73 -0.44
CA LEU A 109 3.02 5.72 -1.37
C LEU A 109 2.90 7.04 -2.15
N ARG A 110 3.13 8.19 -1.52
CA ARG A 110 3.15 9.49 -2.21
C ARG A 110 4.29 9.60 -3.21
N GLY A 111 5.48 9.11 -2.87
CA GLY A 111 6.61 9.01 -3.81
C GLY A 111 6.26 8.11 -5.00
N LEU A 112 5.71 6.92 -4.72
CA LEU A 112 5.27 6.00 -5.77
C LEU A 112 4.21 6.61 -6.69
N ALA A 113 3.26 7.37 -6.13
CA ALA A 113 2.25 8.09 -6.91
C ALA A 113 2.88 9.07 -7.92
N ALA A 114 3.90 9.81 -7.46
CA ALA A 114 4.62 10.75 -8.30
C ALA A 114 5.37 10.03 -9.43
N ASP A 115 6.04 8.93 -9.12
CA ASP A 115 6.78 8.13 -10.10
C ASP A 115 5.84 7.50 -11.15
N MET A 116 4.69 6.96 -10.72
CA MET A 116 3.66 6.42 -11.62
C MET A 116 3.10 7.51 -12.57
N ASN A 117 2.83 8.71 -12.04
CA ASN A 117 2.35 9.83 -12.86
C ASN A 117 3.42 10.32 -13.85
N ALA A 118 4.70 10.34 -13.45
CA ALA A 118 5.81 10.68 -14.34
C ALA A 118 5.98 9.65 -15.46
N ALA A 119 5.87 8.35 -15.15
CA ALA A 119 5.95 7.28 -16.14
C ALA A 119 4.81 7.34 -17.16
N GLY A 120 3.59 7.68 -16.72
CA GLY A 120 2.43 7.85 -17.61
C GLY A 120 2.53 9.08 -18.54
N THR A 121 3.22 10.13 -18.12
CA THR A 121 3.39 11.37 -18.91
C THR A 121 4.63 11.35 -19.81
N GLY A 122 5.68 10.60 -19.46
CA GLY A 122 6.87 10.43 -20.29
C GLY A 122 6.63 9.68 -21.60
N ALA A 123 5.67 8.74 -21.63
CA ALA A 123 5.35 7.95 -22.82
C ALA A 123 4.74 8.79 -23.97
N GLU A 124 4.09 9.93 -23.67
CA GLU A 124 3.55 10.83 -24.69
C GLU A 124 4.60 11.79 -25.26
N SER A 125 5.68 12.07 -24.54
CA SER A 125 6.70 13.03 -24.96
C SER A 125 7.72 12.46 -25.94
N ASP A 126 7.88 11.14 -26.02
CA ASP A 126 8.84 10.46 -26.91
C ASP A 126 8.19 10.04 -28.27
N ALA A 127 6.91 10.36 -28.45
CA ALA A 127 6.14 10.11 -29.67
C ALA A 127 5.99 11.34 -30.59
N ARG A 128 6.77 12.40 -30.37
CA ARG A 128 6.75 13.64 -31.18
C ARG A 128 8.09 14.00 -31.78
#